data_AF-A0A3E0KMN9-F1
#
_entry.id   AF-A0A3E0KMN9-F1
#
_cell.length_a   1.000
_cell.length_b   1.000
_cell.length_c   1.000
_cell.angle_alpha   90.00
_cell.angle_beta   90.00
_cell.angle_gamma   90.00
#
_symmetry.space_group_name_H-M   'P 1'
#
loop_
_entity.id
_entity.type
_entity.pdbx_description
1 polymer ?
#
loop_
_entity_poly.entity_id
_entity_poly.type
_entity_poly.pdbx_seq_one_letter_code
_entity_poly.pdbx_strand_id
1 'polypeptide(L)'
;MIDIPRNSLKVGSLLPGGGSILPGVPARGLGPHYEGLRREHTVLSCGGNGGRRALIQICTLSQLTRARTRQARRWARRGGSAAGRRVVGPVHDVLEELAGLEQTGKRAVMATVVHVVGSAYRREAARMLVDEDGRACGAISGGCLESEVREAALEVLRSGQPRLMHFDMSADDDLVWGLGLGCNGRIDVFLEPVDRGYLNRVRRAREEGRRLAAAVVVSAGGGSIPAGSRLYVGEDGIEGTLGEAWLDRQVAADARELMSRGESRSYLYRLENGVPVVERDRQTLLARRDEPGQVQVFLETIAPPPVLLLFGAGHDAVPLTEVAAQAGFRVVVVDSRPAFAQSHRFPRAHRVICAYPEEVPAHVTVDADTYVVVMTHNFHHDTAILRAIWGQAYRYLGILGPWERTEKILGVLRAEGFPVDEHLDRLYAPVGLDIGAEGPEQIAVAIVAELLAVRRGANAGFLRFRRGPLHEIHRAGQPAPWAALAEDSPYPGVRRRRFDGGQFTAVRYEFAPGARFPLHHHPEEQLVIVETGDLILQNGDETARLRAGDAAWTPSGVPHGITAGPAGAAFVNIVVPRRQHDIRVVGEAGGERRAASRELPQQAVRGEPAQ
;
A
#
# COMPACT_ATOMS: atom_id res chain seq x y z
N MET A 1 4.88 -10.40 5.81
CA MET A 1 4.56 -10.41 7.26
C MET A 1 4.27 -11.85 7.64
N ILE A 2 4.41 -12.22 8.91
CA ILE A 2 4.05 -13.53 9.44
C ILE A 2 3.08 -13.32 10.59
N ASP A 3 2.14 -14.24 10.74
CA ASP A 3 1.12 -14.16 11.78
C ASP A 3 1.74 -14.45 13.16
N ILE A 4 1.43 -13.59 14.12
CA ILE A 4 1.82 -13.73 15.53
C ILE A 4 0.52 -13.58 16.33
N PRO A 5 0.09 -14.61 17.09
CA PRO A 5 -1.23 -14.62 17.70
C PRO A 5 -1.42 -13.46 18.68
N ARG A 6 -2.44 -12.63 18.42
CA ARG A 6 -2.82 -11.45 19.21
C ARG A 6 -3.59 -11.81 20.49
N ASN A 7 -3.02 -12.64 21.36
CA ASN A 7 -3.52 -12.79 22.73
C ASN A 7 -2.72 -11.90 23.68
N SER A 8 -3.37 -11.42 24.74
CA SER A 8 -2.92 -10.38 25.67
C SER A 8 -1.54 -10.65 26.29
N LEU A 9 -0.51 -10.18 25.60
CA LEU A 9 0.91 -10.28 25.98
C LEU A 9 1.16 -9.65 27.34
N LYS A 10 1.49 -10.50 28.33
CA LYS A 10 2.08 -10.05 29.60
C LYS A 10 3.59 -10.00 29.47
N VAL A 11 4.11 -8.81 29.17
CA VAL A 11 5.56 -8.57 29.11
C VAL A 11 6.10 -8.43 30.53
N GLY A 12 6.83 -9.44 31.00
CA GLY A 12 7.57 -9.39 32.26
C GLY A 12 9.06 -9.12 32.01
N SER A 13 9.63 -8.14 32.70
CA SER A 13 11.09 -7.93 32.72
C SER A 13 11.73 -8.77 33.83
N LEU A 14 12.62 -9.68 33.45
CA LEU A 14 13.60 -10.27 34.35
C LEU A 14 14.88 -9.44 34.23
N LEU A 15 15.18 -8.69 35.29
CA LEU A 15 16.39 -7.87 35.41
C LEU A 15 17.25 -8.48 36.51
N PRO A 16 18.56 -8.69 36.27
CA PRO A 16 19.46 -9.27 37.27
C PRO A 16 19.38 -8.53 38.60
N GLY A 17 18.83 -9.20 39.62
CA GLY A 17 18.75 -8.67 40.99
C GLY A 17 17.50 -7.85 41.35
N GLY A 18 16.42 -7.89 40.55
CA GLY A 18 15.15 -7.22 40.85
C GLY A 18 14.00 -8.20 41.13
N GLY A 19 13.49 -8.23 42.37
CA GLY A 19 12.36 -9.09 42.76
C GLY A 19 11.05 -8.77 42.02
N SER A 20 10.19 -9.79 41.86
CA SER A 20 8.94 -9.71 41.10
C SER A 20 7.95 -8.66 41.63
N ILE A 21 7.44 -7.81 40.74
CA ILE A 21 6.38 -6.85 41.07
C ILE A 21 5.02 -7.40 40.58
N LEU A 22 4.24 -7.92 41.52
CA LEU A 22 2.79 -8.07 41.38
C LEU A 22 2.10 -6.90 42.10
N PRO A 23 0.96 -6.38 41.61
CA PRO A 23 0.36 -5.18 42.16
C PRO A 23 -0.43 -5.44 43.45
N GLY A 24 -0.11 -4.69 44.53
CA GLY A 24 -1.10 -4.32 45.55
C GLY A 24 -0.87 -4.71 47.03
N VAL A 25 0.19 -4.20 47.69
CA VAL A 25 0.21 -3.88 49.14
C VAL A 25 1.16 -2.69 49.35
N PRO A 26 0.84 -1.66 50.17
CA PRO A 26 1.75 -0.56 50.47
C PRO A 26 2.61 -0.83 51.72
N ALA A 27 3.90 -0.52 51.68
CA ALA A 27 4.75 -0.47 52.88
C ALA A 27 5.76 0.70 52.79
N ARG A 28 5.82 1.49 53.87
CA ARG A 28 6.82 2.55 54.08
C ARG A 28 8.09 1.94 54.69
N GLY A 29 9.23 2.60 54.46
CA GLY A 29 10.41 2.46 55.31
C GLY A 29 11.66 1.95 54.60
N LEU A 30 12.42 2.86 53.97
CA LEU A 30 13.80 2.62 53.60
C LEU A 30 14.65 3.81 54.05
N GLY A 31 15.67 3.52 54.86
CA GLY A 31 16.76 4.44 55.17
C GLY A 31 17.76 4.55 54.01
N PRO A 32 18.71 5.48 54.07
CA PRO A 32 19.47 5.89 52.90
C PRO A 32 20.65 4.95 52.61
N HIS A 33 20.57 4.16 51.54
CA HIS A 33 21.71 3.68 50.75
C HIS A 33 21.20 2.98 49.47
N TYR A 34 20.72 3.75 48.47
CA TYR A 34 20.60 3.32 47.06
C TYR A 34 20.28 4.53 46.13
N GLU A 35 21.05 5.62 46.25
CA GLU A 35 21.11 6.67 45.21
C GLU A 35 22.34 6.42 44.33
N GLY A 36 22.13 5.81 43.15
CA GLY A 36 23.26 5.44 42.30
C GLY A 36 22.94 4.71 41.00
N LEU A 37 21.71 4.86 40.44
CA LEU A 37 21.36 4.44 39.07
C LEU A 37 19.98 5.01 38.67
N ARG A 38 19.88 6.34 38.62
CA ARG A 38 18.83 7.06 37.88
C ARG A 38 19.50 8.17 37.07
N ARG A 39 19.06 8.33 35.82
CA ARG A 39 19.47 9.35 34.82
C ARG A 39 20.78 9.08 34.06
N GLU A 40 20.67 8.29 32.99
CA GLU A 40 21.18 8.70 31.68
C GLU A 40 20.14 8.39 30.60
N HIS A 41 19.12 9.26 30.52
CA HIS A 41 18.30 9.55 29.33
C HIS A 41 17.44 10.75 29.73
N THR A 42 17.99 11.95 29.61
CA THR A 42 17.31 13.18 30.05
C THR A 42 17.19 14.16 28.89
N VAL A 43 15.95 14.32 28.44
CA VAL A 43 15.27 15.59 28.12
C VAL A 43 16.21 16.80 27.94
N LEU A 44 16.29 17.30 26.70
CA LEU A 44 16.72 18.68 26.46
C LEU A 44 15.55 19.64 26.73
N SER A 45 15.59 20.34 27.86
CA SER A 45 14.96 21.67 27.98
C SER A 45 16.04 22.74 27.84
N CYS A 46 15.81 23.75 26.99
CA CYS A 46 16.74 24.86 26.82
C CYS A 46 16.70 25.82 28.01
N GLY A 47 17.86 26.26 28.52
CA GLY A 47 17.93 27.20 29.64
C GLY A 47 19.31 27.73 30.02
N GLY A 48 19.90 28.61 29.20
CA GLY A 48 20.67 29.78 29.70
C GLY A 48 22.15 29.66 30.15
N ASN A 49 23.03 30.26 29.34
CA ASN A 49 24.20 31.11 29.69
C ASN A 49 25.53 30.56 30.28
N GLY A 50 26.62 30.86 29.53
CA GLY A 50 28.03 30.97 29.98
C GLY A 50 28.83 29.66 29.95
N GLY A 51 29.86 29.41 29.12
CA GLY A 51 30.93 30.29 28.57
C GLY A 51 32.21 30.09 29.41
N ARG A 52 33.40 29.69 28.90
CA ARG A 52 33.97 29.71 27.53
C ARG A 52 35.00 28.58 27.27
N ARG A 53 34.91 27.95 26.09
CA ARG A 53 35.94 27.70 25.03
C ARG A 53 37.38 27.22 25.33
N ALA A 54 37.73 26.06 24.73
CA ALA A 54 38.62 25.91 23.54
C ALA A 54 38.49 24.46 22.97
N LEU A 55 38.35 24.10 21.67
CA LEU A 55 38.17 24.77 20.36
C LEU A 55 39.43 25.07 19.49
N ILE A 56 39.81 24.13 18.60
CA ILE A 56 40.55 24.20 17.30
C ILE A 56 40.67 22.75 16.74
N GLN A 57 40.59 22.34 15.46
CA GLN A 57 40.00 22.81 14.18
C GLN A 57 39.73 21.53 13.34
N ILE A 58 38.54 21.30 12.76
CA ILE A 58 38.17 21.57 11.34
C ILE A 58 39.24 21.23 10.29
N CYS A 59 38.91 20.27 9.39
CA CYS A 59 39.16 20.46 7.96
C CYS A 59 38.15 19.68 7.09
N THR A 60 37.48 20.39 6.18
CA THR A 60 36.51 19.88 5.19
C THR A 60 37.20 19.48 3.88
N LEU A 61 36.62 18.55 3.12
CA LEU A 61 36.91 18.43 1.68
C LEU A 61 35.63 18.30 0.85
N SER A 62 34.96 19.44 0.67
CA SER A 62 34.08 19.68 -0.47
C SER A 62 34.93 20.18 -1.63
N GLN A 63 35.14 19.35 -2.66
CA GLN A 63 35.56 19.80 -3.99
C GLN A 63 35.01 18.85 -5.06
N LEU A 64 33.87 19.20 -5.68
CA LEU A 64 33.58 18.99 -7.11
C LEU A 64 32.30 19.72 -7.57
N THR A 65 32.15 21.01 -7.23
CA THR A 65 31.08 21.88 -7.76
C THR A 65 31.60 23.24 -8.22
N ARG A 66 32.37 23.24 -9.32
CA ARG A 66 32.63 24.45 -10.12
C ARG A 66 32.60 24.19 -11.63
N ALA A 67 31.42 23.96 -12.18
CA ALA A 67 31.13 24.26 -13.59
C ALA A 67 29.62 24.48 -13.83
N ARG A 68 29.28 25.51 -14.63
CA ARG A 68 27.99 25.69 -15.34
C ARG A 68 26.73 26.17 -14.60
N THR A 69 26.84 27.04 -13.59
CA THR A 69 25.75 27.99 -13.22
C THR A 69 25.61 29.18 -14.19
N ARG A 70 25.62 28.92 -15.52
CA ARG A 70 25.37 29.95 -16.57
C ARG A 70 24.10 29.73 -17.41
N GLN A 71 23.36 28.63 -17.22
CA GLN A 71 22.09 28.38 -17.93
C GLN A 71 20.84 28.79 -17.12
N ALA A 72 20.84 28.57 -15.80
CA ALA A 72 19.67 28.81 -14.93
C ALA A 72 19.23 30.29 -14.80
N ARG A 73 20.05 31.27 -15.19
CA ARG A 73 19.70 32.71 -15.12
C ARG A 73 19.17 33.31 -16.43
N ARG A 74 19.01 32.52 -17.51
CA ARG A 74 18.39 32.98 -18.77
C ARG A 74 16.87 32.76 -18.87
N TRP A 75 16.30 31.90 -18.03
CA TRP A 75 14.86 31.56 -18.09
C TRP A 75 13.95 32.52 -17.31
N ALA A 76 14.49 33.29 -16.35
CA ALA A 76 13.72 34.20 -15.50
C ALA A 76 13.46 35.61 -16.10
N ARG A 77 13.66 35.81 -17.42
CA ARG A 77 13.53 37.14 -18.07
C ARG A 77 12.85 37.12 -19.46
N ARG A 78 11.93 36.20 -19.69
CA ARG A 78 10.92 36.33 -20.77
C ARG A 78 9.55 36.01 -20.21
N GLY A 79 8.83 37.06 -19.81
CA GLY A 79 7.42 36.95 -19.49
C GLY A 79 6.60 36.72 -20.76
N GLY A 80 5.68 35.76 -20.70
CA GLY A 80 4.58 35.59 -21.63
C GLY A 80 3.38 35.14 -20.80
N SER A 81 2.24 35.81 -20.96
CA SER A 81 1.04 35.56 -20.14
C SER A 81 0.50 34.15 -20.39
N ALA A 82 0.79 33.22 -19.49
CA ALA A 82 0.17 31.91 -19.44
C ALA A 82 -1.02 31.96 -18.48
N ALA A 83 -2.21 32.20 -19.03
CA ALA A 83 -3.46 32.04 -18.28
C ALA A 83 -3.53 30.62 -17.68
N GLY A 84 -4.03 30.52 -16.44
CA GLY A 84 -3.74 29.38 -15.57
C GLY A 84 -4.15 28.02 -16.13
N ARG A 85 -3.16 27.13 -16.34
CA ARG A 85 -3.41 25.69 -16.39
C ARG A 85 -3.67 25.19 -14.96
N ARG A 86 -4.93 24.89 -14.66
CA ARG A 86 -5.24 23.98 -13.55
C ARG A 86 -4.69 22.61 -13.93
N VAL A 87 -3.82 22.05 -13.10
CA VAL A 87 -3.49 20.62 -13.16
C VAL A 87 -4.42 19.94 -12.16
N VAL A 88 -5.32 19.09 -12.67
CA VAL A 88 -6.22 18.25 -11.86
C VAL A 88 -5.84 16.78 -12.16
N GLY A 89 -6.45 15.82 -11.46
CA GLY A 89 -6.04 14.41 -11.54
C GLY A 89 -6.34 13.78 -12.90
N PRO A 90 -5.47 12.89 -13.43
CA PRO A 90 -5.44 12.51 -14.85
C PRO A 90 -6.60 11.62 -15.36
N VAL A 91 -7.58 11.27 -14.51
CA VAL A 91 -8.84 10.63 -14.94
C VAL A 91 -10.00 11.64 -14.97
N HIS A 92 -9.92 12.71 -14.17
CA HIS A 92 -10.87 13.82 -14.24
C HIS A 92 -10.63 14.64 -15.51
N ASP A 93 -9.37 15.00 -15.78
CA ASP A 93 -8.97 15.81 -16.95
C ASP A 93 -9.51 15.25 -18.28
N VAL A 94 -9.36 13.95 -18.53
CA VAL A 94 -9.78 13.34 -19.81
C VAL A 94 -11.30 13.32 -19.95
N LEU A 95 -12.05 12.95 -18.89
CA LEU A 95 -13.51 12.91 -18.94
C LEU A 95 -14.16 14.30 -18.99
N GLU A 96 -13.51 15.32 -18.40
CA GLU A 96 -13.94 16.72 -18.50
C GLU A 96 -13.62 17.32 -19.88
N GLU A 97 -12.42 17.10 -20.43
CA GLU A 97 -12.10 17.57 -21.80
C GLU A 97 -13.02 16.89 -22.84
N LEU A 98 -13.35 15.60 -22.66
CA LEU A 98 -14.35 14.89 -23.47
C LEU A 98 -15.75 15.53 -23.42
N ALA A 99 -16.15 16.13 -22.29
CA ALA A 99 -17.39 16.90 -22.19
C ALA A 99 -17.30 18.26 -22.90
N GLY A 100 -16.12 18.90 -22.92
CA GLY A 100 -15.86 20.09 -23.73
C GLY A 100 -15.89 19.79 -25.25
N LEU A 101 -15.35 18.65 -25.67
CA LEU A 101 -15.37 18.24 -27.09
C LEU A 101 -16.79 18.01 -27.61
N GLU A 102 -17.67 17.38 -26.83
CA GLU A 102 -19.08 17.21 -27.22
C GLU A 102 -19.81 18.54 -27.40
N GLN A 103 -19.58 19.52 -26.52
CA GLN A 103 -20.16 20.86 -26.63
C GLN A 103 -19.67 21.62 -27.86
N THR A 104 -18.41 21.41 -28.27
CA THR A 104 -17.81 22.03 -29.45
C THR A 104 -18.05 21.26 -30.75
N GLY A 105 -18.61 20.04 -30.67
CA GLY A 105 -18.84 19.17 -31.81
C GLY A 105 -17.58 18.52 -32.42
N LYS A 106 -16.40 18.80 -31.85
CA LYS A 106 -15.10 18.34 -32.36
C LYS A 106 -14.97 16.81 -32.34
N ARG A 107 -14.19 16.29 -33.27
CA ARG A 107 -13.77 14.88 -33.30
C ARG A 107 -12.44 14.70 -32.55
N ALA A 108 -12.24 13.51 -32.00
CA ALA A 108 -11.02 13.13 -31.29
C ALA A 108 -10.77 11.62 -31.32
N VAL A 109 -9.55 11.25 -30.98
CA VAL A 109 -9.10 9.87 -30.75
C VAL A 109 -8.72 9.70 -29.29
N MET A 110 -9.14 8.58 -28.70
CA MET A 110 -8.70 8.13 -27.38
C MET A 110 -7.52 7.18 -27.57
N ALA A 111 -6.37 7.51 -26.99
CA ALA A 111 -5.27 6.59 -26.79
C ALA A 111 -5.33 6.03 -25.36
N THR A 112 -5.43 4.70 -25.22
CA THR A 112 -5.50 4.00 -23.93
C THR A 112 -4.36 3.01 -23.82
N VAL A 113 -3.62 3.03 -22.70
CA VAL A 113 -2.67 1.95 -22.36
C VAL A 113 -3.49 0.70 -22.02
N VAL A 114 -3.41 -0.33 -22.85
CA VAL A 114 -4.22 -1.56 -22.71
C VAL A 114 -3.44 -2.73 -22.13
N HIS A 115 -2.10 -2.72 -22.26
CA HIS A 115 -1.23 -3.74 -21.72
C HIS A 115 0.12 -3.18 -21.28
N VAL A 116 0.70 -3.75 -20.22
CA VAL A 116 2.00 -3.35 -19.67
C VAL A 116 2.75 -4.59 -19.16
N VAL A 117 4.01 -4.73 -19.56
CA VAL A 117 4.97 -5.74 -19.06
C VAL A 117 6.20 -5.01 -18.52
N GLY A 118 6.73 -5.46 -17.38
CA GLY A 118 7.88 -4.81 -16.75
C GLY A 118 7.55 -3.45 -16.13
N SER A 119 8.45 -2.48 -16.27
CA SER A 119 8.32 -1.14 -15.66
C SER A 119 7.85 -0.09 -16.67
N ALA A 120 6.72 0.56 -16.37
CA ALA A 120 6.20 1.71 -17.13
C ALA A 120 5.71 2.81 -16.17
N TYR A 121 5.79 4.07 -16.60
CA TYR A 121 5.40 5.25 -15.80
C TYR A 121 3.88 5.32 -15.52
N ARG A 122 3.07 4.78 -16.43
CA ARG A 122 1.61 4.64 -16.27
C ARG A 122 1.23 3.16 -16.40
N ARG A 123 0.08 2.83 -15.82
CA ARG A 123 -0.54 1.50 -15.91
C ARG A 123 -1.61 1.44 -16.98
N GLU A 124 -2.10 0.22 -17.19
CA GLU A 124 -3.35 -0.08 -17.88
C GLU A 124 -4.48 0.90 -17.49
N ALA A 125 -5.34 1.26 -18.46
CA ALA A 125 -6.36 2.32 -18.39
C ALA A 125 -5.85 3.78 -18.29
N ALA A 126 -4.54 4.03 -18.36
CA ALA A 126 -4.04 5.39 -18.56
C ALA A 126 -4.40 5.91 -19.95
N ARG A 127 -4.74 7.20 -20.04
CA ARG A 127 -5.35 7.82 -21.23
C ARG A 127 -4.67 9.09 -21.67
N MET A 128 -4.65 9.28 -22.98
CA MET A 128 -4.45 10.55 -23.65
C MET A 128 -5.54 10.71 -24.72
N LEU A 129 -6.18 11.87 -24.73
CA LEU A 129 -7.15 12.31 -25.72
C LEU A 129 -6.44 13.22 -26.72
N VAL A 130 -6.68 13.06 -28.01
CA VAL A 130 -6.13 13.91 -29.08
C VAL A 130 -7.28 14.42 -29.95
N ASP A 131 -7.49 15.74 -30.00
CA ASP A 131 -8.52 16.35 -30.86
C ASP A 131 -8.04 16.55 -32.30
N GLU A 132 -8.96 16.97 -33.18
CA GLU A 132 -8.66 17.15 -34.61
C GLU A 132 -7.70 18.31 -34.94
N ASP A 133 -7.39 19.19 -33.98
CA ASP A 133 -6.33 20.19 -34.08
C ASP A 133 -4.96 19.66 -33.56
N GLY A 134 -4.92 18.40 -33.11
CA GLY A 134 -3.73 17.78 -32.50
C GLY A 134 -3.47 18.21 -31.05
N ARG A 135 -4.43 18.89 -30.39
CA ARG A 135 -4.32 19.22 -28.96
C ARG A 135 -4.50 17.93 -28.15
N ALA A 136 -3.55 17.68 -27.25
CA ALA A 136 -3.58 16.52 -26.36
C ALA A 136 -3.99 16.89 -24.92
N CYS A 137 -4.77 16.02 -24.28
CA CYS A 137 -5.14 16.08 -22.86
C CYS A 137 -4.95 14.70 -22.21
N GLY A 138 -4.46 14.65 -20.96
CA GLY A 138 -4.03 13.40 -20.32
C GLY A 138 -2.59 12.98 -20.67
N ALA A 139 -2.17 11.81 -20.20
CA ALA A 139 -0.83 11.27 -20.38
C ALA A 139 -0.77 9.73 -20.23
N ILE A 140 -0.04 9.09 -21.14
CA ILE A 140 0.16 7.64 -21.24
C ILE A 140 1.57 7.20 -20.80
N SER A 141 2.54 8.12 -20.77
CA SER A 141 3.88 7.91 -20.23
C SER A 141 4.34 9.16 -19.46
N GLY A 142 5.66 9.38 -19.35
CA GLY A 142 6.26 10.56 -18.74
C GLY A 142 6.52 11.71 -19.72
N GLY A 143 6.03 11.64 -20.96
CA GLY A 143 6.25 12.64 -22.01
C GLY A 143 7.10 12.17 -23.19
N CYS A 144 7.52 10.89 -23.23
CA CYS A 144 8.36 10.34 -24.29
C CYS A 144 7.59 9.75 -25.48
N LEU A 145 6.38 9.22 -25.27
CA LEU A 145 5.62 8.47 -26.30
C LEU A 145 4.48 9.31 -26.89
N GLU A 146 4.11 10.39 -26.20
CA GLU A 146 2.95 11.24 -26.51
C GLU A 146 3.03 11.90 -27.90
N SER A 147 4.23 12.17 -28.42
CA SER A 147 4.36 12.78 -29.76
C SER A 147 4.05 11.78 -30.87
N GLU A 148 4.59 10.57 -30.82
CA GLU A 148 4.34 9.51 -31.81
C GLU A 148 2.87 9.06 -31.76
N VAL A 149 2.32 8.87 -30.54
CA VAL A 149 0.90 8.52 -30.37
C VAL A 149 -0.03 9.65 -30.85
N ARG A 150 0.35 10.92 -30.72
CA ARG A 150 -0.41 12.05 -31.30
C ARG A 150 -0.43 12.00 -32.83
N GLU A 151 0.69 11.69 -33.46
CA GLU A 151 0.78 11.59 -34.93
C GLU A 151 -0.06 10.41 -35.45
N ALA A 152 0.06 9.24 -34.83
CA ALA A 152 -0.79 8.07 -35.13
C ALA A 152 -2.28 8.32 -34.83
N ALA A 153 -2.62 9.12 -33.81
CA ALA A 153 -4.00 9.50 -33.52
C ALA A 153 -4.62 10.34 -34.64
N LEU A 154 -3.86 11.26 -35.25
CA LEU A 154 -4.31 12.03 -36.42
C LEU A 154 -4.43 11.17 -37.70
N GLU A 155 -3.77 10.01 -37.76
CA GLU A 155 -4.02 8.99 -38.80
C GLU A 155 -5.31 8.22 -38.54
N VAL A 156 -5.51 7.70 -37.33
CA VAL A 156 -6.74 7.00 -36.89
C VAL A 156 -7.98 7.88 -37.06
N LEU A 157 -7.85 9.18 -36.78
CA LEU A 157 -8.93 10.15 -36.96
C LEU A 157 -9.33 10.35 -38.43
N ARG A 158 -8.37 10.21 -39.36
CA ARG A 158 -8.60 10.33 -40.81
C ARG A 158 -9.14 9.04 -41.43
N SER A 159 -8.65 7.87 -40.99
CA SER A 159 -9.09 6.57 -41.50
C SER A 159 -10.38 6.06 -40.86
N GLY A 160 -10.68 6.50 -39.64
CA GLY A 160 -11.74 5.93 -38.79
C GLY A 160 -11.43 4.53 -38.26
N GLN A 161 -10.24 3.99 -38.54
CA GLN A 161 -9.85 2.62 -38.18
C GLN A 161 -9.01 2.61 -36.90
N PRO A 162 -9.40 1.87 -35.85
CA PRO A 162 -8.59 1.71 -34.65
C PRO A 162 -7.20 1.12 -34.94
N ARG A 163 -6.22 1.45 -34.10
CA ARG A 163 -4.83 1.00 -34.24
C ARG A 163 -4.26 0.61 -32.88
N LEU A 164 -3.61 -0.56 -32.83
CA LEU A 164 -2.76 -0.95 -31.72
C LEU A 164 -1.31 -0.53 -32.01
N MET A 165 -0.65 0.09 -31.04
CA MET A 165 0.77 0.46 -31.09
C MET A 165 1.53 -0.28 -29.99
N HIS A 166 2.78 -0.62 -30.29
CA HIS A 166 3.65 -1.42 -29.42
C HIS A 166 4.95 -0.64 -29.16
N PHE A 167 5.27 -0.45 -27.89
CA PHE A 167 6.49 0.25 -27.47
C PHE A 167 7.32 -0.68 -26.60
N ASP A 168 8.56 -0.95 -27.02
CA ASP A 168 9.52 -1.75 -26.27
C ASP A 168 10.68 -0.88 -25.79
N MET A 169 10.66 -0.52 -24.50
CA MET A 169 11.70 0.27 -23.85
C MET A 169 12.76 -0.63 -23.17
N SER A 170 12.76 -1.94 -23.47
CA SER A 170 13.73 -2.91 -22.92
C SER A 170 14.92 -3.22 -23.84
N ALA A 171 14.90 -2.75 -25.10
CA ALA A 171 15.97 -2.97 -26.06
C ALA A 171 17.13 -1.98 -25.87
N ASP A 172 18.38 -2.49 -25.88
CA ASP A 172 19.60 -1.66 -25.81
C ASP A 172 19.82 -0.78 -27.07
N ASP A 173 19.10 -1.05 -28.18
CA ASP A 173 19.27 -0.31 -29.45
C ASP A 173 18.82 1.16 -29.38
N ASP A 174 18.01 1.54 -28.39
CA ASP A 174 17.59 2.95 -28.16
C ASP A 174 18.73 3.86 -27.66
N LEU A 175 19.93 3.32 -27.40
CA LEU A 175 21.13 4.13 -27.20
C LEU A 175 21.47 5.01 -28.43
N VAL A 176 21.03 4.64 -29.63
CA VAL A 176 21.36 5.37 -30.88
C VAL A 176 20.59 6.70 -31.00
N TRP A 177 19.42 6.83 -30.36
CA TRP A 177 18.60 8.06 -30.37
C TRP A 177 18.49 8.75 -28.99
N GLY A 178 19.31 8.35 -28.02
CA GLY A 178 19.69 9.19 -26.88
C GLY A 178 18.60 9.48 -25.84
N LEU A 179 17.50 8.72 -25.82
CA LEU A 179 16.40 8.92 -24.87
C LEU A 179 16.59 8.22 -23.51
N GLY A 180 17.44 7.18 -23.43
CA GLY A 180 17.96 6.62 -22.17
C GLY A 180 16.89 6.34 -21.11
N LEU A 181 15.75 5.75 -21.54
CA LEU A 181 14.44 5.92 -20.89
C LEU A 181 14.31 5.37 -19.46
N GLY A 182 15.23 4.49 -19.01
CA GLY A 182 15.30 3.93 -17.65
C GLY A 182 14.13 3.03 -17.23
N CYS A 183 13.01 3.06 -17.96
CA CYS A 183 11.83 2.23 -17.76
C CYS A 183 11.96 0.94 -18.56
N ASN A 184 12.63 -0.06 -17.98
CA ASN A 184 12.79 -1.37 -18.63
C ASN A 184 11.43 -2.11 -18.66
N GLY A 185 10.68 -1.94 -19.74
CA GLY A 185 9.32 -2.47 -19.90
C GLY A 185 8.72 -2.24 -21.29
N ARG A 186 7.62 -2.95 -21.55
CA ARG A 186 6.84 -2.90 -22.79
C ARG A 186 5.44 -2.38 -22.51
N ILE A 187 4.90 -1.53 -23.38
CA ILE A 187 3.50 -1.10 -23.31
C ILE A 187 2.81 -1.23 -24.66
N ASP A 188 1.54 -1.64 -24.63
CA ASP A 188 0.64 -1.57 -25.79
C ASP A 188 -0.36 -0.43 -25.59
N VAL A 189 -0.51 0.41 -26.62
CA VAL A 189 -1.43 1.57 -26.62
C VAL A 189 -2.45 1.38 -27.74
N PHE A 190 -3.73 1.31 -27.38
CA PHE A 190 -4.83 1.22 -28.33
C PHE A 190 -5.38 2.61 -28.63
N LEU A 191 -5.47 2.95 -29.91
CA LEU A 191 -5.97 4.22 -30.43
C LEU A 191 -7.28 3.97 -31.15
N GLU A 192 -8.33 4.66 -30.75
CA GLU A 192 -9.67 4.52 -31.34
C GLU A 192 -10.37 5.89 -31.46
N PRO A 193 -11.18 6.14 -32.50
CA PRO A 193 -12.08 7.29 -32.53
C PRO A 193 -12.99 7.29 -31.29
N VAL A 194 -13.23 8.46 -30.70
CA VAL A 194 -14.05 8.56 -29.47
C VAL A 194 -15.50 8.14 -29.72
N ASP A 195 -15.89 7.00 -29.14
CA ASP A 195 -17.29 6.56 -29.10
C ASP A 195 -18.09 7.35 -28.05
N ARG A 196 -19.13 8.06 -28.49
CA ARG A 196 -20.08 8.77 -27.61
C ARG A 196 -20.95 7.81 -26.78
N GLY A 197 -21.17 6.58 -27.25
CA GLY A 197 -21.87 5.54 -26.49
C GLY A 197 -21.12 5.19 -25.20
N TYR A 198 -19.82 4.94 -25.31
CA TYR A 198 -18.90 4.77 -24.18
C TYR A 198 -18.96 5.95 -23.20
N LEU A 199 -18.86 7.21 -23.69
CA LEU A 199 -18.86 8.40 -22.83
C LEU A 199 -20.13 8.52 -21.99
N ASN A 200 -21.29 8.37 -22.62
CA ASN A 200 -22.58 8.50 -21.95
C ASN A 200 -22.75 7.45 -20.84
N ARG A 201 -22.29 6.22 -21.07
CA ARG A 201 -22.31 5.14 -20.07
C ARG A 201 -21.38 5.42 -18.89
N VAL A 202 -20.17 5.92 -19.15
CA VAL A 202 -19.21 6.29 -18.11
C VAL A 202 -19.72 7.45 -17.25
N ARG A 203 -20.31 8.49 -17.87
CA ARG A 203 -20.91 9.61 -17.11
C ARG A 203 -22.06 9.14 -16.24
N ARG A 204 -23.02 8.42 -16.84
CA ARG A 204 -24.17 7.86 -16.13
C ARG A 204 -23.74 7.02 -14.92
N ALA A 205 -22.78 6.11 -15.08
CA ALA A 205 -22.25 5.33 -13.98
C ALA A 205 -21.63 6.19 -12.86
N ARG A 206 -20.83 7.23 -13.20
CA ARG A 206 -20.23 8.15 -12.21
C ARG A 206 -21.24 9.05 -11.50
N GLU A 207 -22.32 9.42 -12.18
CA GLU A 207 -23.44 10.24 -11.68
C GLU A 207 -24.36 9.44 -10.76
N GLU A 208 -24.76 8.23 -11.20
CA GLU A 208 -25.56 7.28 -10.42
C GLU A 208 -24.77 6.61 -9.27
N GLY A 209 -23.44 6.75 -9.25
CA GLY A 209 -22.57 6.16 -8.24
C GLY A 209 -22.32 4.66 -8.41
N ARG A 210 -22.64 4.10 -9.57
CA ARG A 210 -22.53 2.67 -9.90
C ARG A 210 -21.16 2.32 -10.49
N ARG A 211 -20.76 1.05 -10.34
CA ARG A 211 -19.62 0.47 -11.05
C ARG A 211 -20.02 0.02 -12.45
N LEU A 212 -19.08 0.14 -13.38
CA LEU A 212 -19.21 -0.27 -14.77
C LEU A 212 -17.89 -0.88 -15.23
N ALA A 213 -17.92 -2.07 -15.80
CA ALA A 213 -16.82 -2.57 -16.60
C ALA A 213 -17.11 -2.35 -18.09
N ALA A 214 -16.10 -1.87 -18.82
CA ALA A 214 -16.13 -1.72 -20.27
C ALA A 214 -15.06 -2.63 -20.88
N ALA A 215 -15.48 -3.63 -21.64
CA ALA A 215 -14.61 -4.48 -22.41
C ALA A 215 -14.56 -3.98 -23.87
N VAL A 216 -13.37 -3.95 -24.46
CA VAL A 216 -13.14 -3.59 -25.86
C VAL A 216 -12.20 -4.58 -26.54
N VAL A 217 -12.55 -5.04 -27.75
CA VAL A 217 -11.66 -5.84 -28.59
C VAL A 217 -10.53 -4.95 -29.08
N VAL A 218 -9.30 -5.30 -28.73
CA VAL A 218 -8.08 -4.58 -29.11
C VAL A 218 -7.53 -5.14 -30.42
N SER A 219 -7.53 -6.48 -30.55
CA SER A 219 -7.12 -7.21 -31.74
C SER A 219 -7.80 -8.58 -31.80
N ALA A 220 -7.89 -9.16 -33.00
CA ALA A 220 -8.32 -10.53 -33.21
C ALA A 220 -7.41 -11.19 -34.26
N GLY A 221 -6.58 -12.14 -33.85
CA GLY A 221 -5.65 -12.84 -34.72
C GLY A 221 -6.41 -13.68 -35.75
N GLY A 222 -6.38 -13.28 -37.03
CA GLY A 222 -7.05 -13.97 -38.14
C GLY A 222 -8.58 -14.09 -38.03
N GLY A 223 -9.22 -13.40 -37.07
CA GLY A 223 -10.66 -13.45 -36.82
C GLY A 223 -11.46 -12.39 -37.59
N SER A 224 -12.78 -12.54 -37.61
CA SER A 224 -13.72 -11.58 -38.23
C SER A 224 -14.22 -10.49 -37.27
N ILE A 225 -13.90 -10.58 -35.98
CA ILE A 225 -14.36 -9.64 -34.94
C ILE A 225 -13.64 -8.28 -35.10
N PRO A 226 -14.36 -7.16 -35.31
CA PRO A 226 -13.74 -5.85 -35.44
C PRO A 226 -13.05 -5.38 -34.16
N ALA A 227 -11.87 -4.77 -34.30
CA ALA A 227 -11.28 -3.97 -33.22
C ALA A 227 -12.21 -2.78 -32.89
N GLY A 228 -12.34 -2.45 -31.61
CA GLY A 228 -13.29 -1.46 -31.11
C GLY A 228 -14.70 -2.00 -30.82
N SER A 229 -15.00 -3.28 -31.07
CA SER A 229 -16.24 -3.93 -30.58
C SER A 229 -16.28 -3.90 -29.04
N ARG A 230 -17.46 -3.60 -28.46
CA ARG A 230 -17.60 -3.30 -27.02
C ARG A 230 -18.73 -4.06 -26.33
N LEU A 231 -18.43 -4.43 -25.08
CA LEU A 231 -19.38 -5.00 -24.12
C LEU A 231 -19.30 -4.21 -22.81
N TYR A 232 -20.45 -3.86 -22.28
CA TYR A 232 -20.60 -3.10 -21.04
C TYR A 232 -21.24 -4.01 -19.99
N VAL A 233 -20.65 -4.06 -18.80
CA VAL A 233 -21.09 -4.93 -17.70
C VAL A 233 -21.29 -4.06 -16.48
N GLY A 234 -22.54 -3.75 -16.19
CA GLY A 234 -22.94 -3.03 -14.98
C GLY A 234 -23.36 -3.97 -13.87
N GLU A 235 -23.80 -3.38 -12.76
CA GLU A 235 -24.44 -4.10 -11.65
C GLU A 235 -25.80 -4.69 -12.09
N ASP A 236 -26.58 -3.91 -12.86
CA ASP A 236 -27.96 -4.26 -13.25
C ASP A 236 -28.06 -5.11 -14.54
N GLY A 237 -26.97 -5.34 -15.28
CA GLY A 237 -27.04 -6.05 -16.56
C GLY A 237 -25.79 -6.01 -17.45
N ILE A 238 -25.95 -6.51 -18.68
CA ILE A 238 -24.93 -6.51 -19.74
C ILE A 238 -25.53 -5.83 -20.99
N GLU A 239 -24.77 -4.97 -21.66
CA GLU A 239 -25.17 -4.30 -22.89
C GLU A 239 -24.04 -4.32 -23.94
N GLY A 240 -24.39 -4.35 -25.23
CA GLY A 240 -23.41 -4.50 -26.32
C GLY A 240 -23.07 -5.95 -26.66
N THR A 241 -22.06 -6.14 -27.50
CA THR A 241 -21.54 -7.46 -27.91
C THR A 241 -20.14 -7.31 -28.52
N LEU A 242 -19.31 -8.32 -28.30
CA LEU A 242 -18.00 -8.53 -28.92
C LEU A 242 -18.12 -9.39 -30.20
N GLY A 243 -19.34 -9.66 -30.68
CA GLY A 243 -19.62 -10.39 -31.91
C GLY A 243 -19.95 -11.87 -31.72
N GLU A 244 -19.53 -12.48 -30.60
CA GLU A 244 -19.74 -13.92 -30.34
C GLU A 244 -20.25 -14.20 -28.92
N ALA A 245 -21.33 -14.97 -28.81
CA ALA A 245 -22.06 -15.16 -27.54
C ALA A 245 -21.28 -15.93 -26.45
N TRP A 246 -20.30 -16.75 -26.82
CA TRP A 246 -19.40 -17.39 -25.84
C TRP A 246 -18.40 -16.38 -25.27
N LEU A 247 -17.88 -15.49 -26.12
CA LEU A 247 -16.93 -14.45 -25.77
C LEU A 247 -17.61 -13.43 -24.86
N ASP A 248 -18.82 -12.98 -25.21
CA ASP A 248 -19.63 -12.09 -24.39
C ASP A 248 -19.86 -12.66 -22.98
N ARG A 249 -20.22 -13.94 -22.88
CA ARG A 249 -20.45 -14.62 -21.60
C ARG A 249 -19.19 -14.71 -20.76
N GLN A 250 -18.07 -15.12 -21.37
CA GLN A 250 -16.81 -15.34 -20.66
C GLN A 250 -16.17 -14.01 -20.23
N VAL A 251 -16.12 -13.02 -21.14
CA VAL A 251 -15.65 -11.66 -20.84
C VAL A 251 -16.53 -11.01 -19.76
N ALA A 252 -17.86 -11.20 -19.78
CA ALA A 252 -18.72 -10.66 -18.72
C ALA A 252 -18.53 -11.32 -17.35
N ALA A 253 -17.97 -12.53 -17.28
CA ALA A 253 -17.58 -13.15 -16.01
C ALA A 253 -16.26 -12.53 -15.50
N ASP A 254 -15.22 -12.48 -16.33
CA ASP A 254 -13.93 -11.86 -16.00
C ASP A 254 -14.07 -10.36 -15.66
N ALA A 255 -14.96 -9.64 -16.37
CA ALA A 255 -15.28 -8.24 -16.13
C ALA A 255 -15.82 -8.00 -14.72
N ARG A 256 -16.74 -8.85 -14.22
CA ARG A 256 -17.28 -8.75 -12.85
C ARG A 256 -16.20 -9.02 -11.80
N GLU A 257 -15.34 -9.99 -12.04
CA GLU A 257 -14.21 -10.29 -11.15
C GLU A 257 -13.26 -9.08 -11.03
N LEU A 258 -12.83 -8.51 -12.16
CA LEU A 258 -11.98 -7.32 -12.19
C LEU A 258 -12.68 -6.08 -11.59
N MET A 259 -13.98 -5.90 -11.87
CA MET A 259 -14.80 -4.81 -11.33
C MET A 259 -14.90 -4.84 -9.81
N SER A 260 -15.02 -6.04 -9.21
CA SER A 260 -15.00 -6.21 -7.75
C SER A 260 -13.66 -5.82 -7.12
N ARG A 261 -12.56 -5.98 -7.87
CA ARG A 261 -11.19 -5.68 -7.42
C ARG A 261 -10.74 -4.24 -7.73
N GLY A 262 -11.46 -3.54 -8.61
CA GLY A 262 -11.05 -2.21 -9.09
C GLY A 262 -9.84 -2.27 -10.03
N GLU A 263 -9.70 -3.36 -10.79
CA GLU A 263 -8.57 -3.63 -11.68
C GLU A 263 -8.96 -3.50 -13.17
N SER A 264 -8.00 -3.15 -14.02
CA SER A 264 -8.17 -3.08 -15.47
C SER A 264 -7.00 -3.82 -16.14
N ARG A 265 -7.27 -4.65 -17.15
CA ARG A 265 -6.28 -5.58 -17.72
C ARG A 265 -6.70 -6.10 -19.10
N SER A 266 -5.74 -6.43 -19.96
CA SER A 266 -5.99 -7.24 -21.16
C SER A 266 -5.90 -8.73 -20.87
N TYR A 267 -6.80 -9.52 -21.47
CA TYR A 267 -6.73 -10.98 -21.54
C TYR A 267 -6.86 -11.44 -23.00
N LEU A 268 -6.37 -12.65 -23.31
CA LEU A 268 -6.60 -13.31 -24.59
C LEU A 268 -7.64 -14.41 -24.43
N TYR A 269 -8.60 -14.41 -25.34
CA TYR A 269 -9.72 -15.33 -25.39
C TYR A 269 -9.64 -16.18 -26.65
N ARG A 270 -9.92 -17.47 -26.53
CA ARG A 270 -9.97 -18.41 -27.66
C ARG A 270 -10.90 -19.58 -27.33
N LEU A 271 -11.37 -20.28 -28.37
CA LEU A 271 -12.06 -21.56 -28.21
C LEU A 271 -11.09 -22.72 -28.45
N GLU A 272 -11.10 -23.70 -27.57
CA GLU A 272 -10.34 -24.93 -27.68
C GLU A 272 -11.33 -26.10 -27.56
N ASN A 273 -11.58 -26.82 -28.66
CA ASN A 273 -12.58 -27.89 -28.75
C ASN A 273 -14.00 -27.47 -28.28
N GLY A 274 -14.39 -26.21 -28.52
CA GLY A 274 -15.67 -25.64 -28.08
C GLY A 274 -15.70 -25.13 -26.63
N VAL A 275 -14.59 -25.23 -25.89
CA VAL A 275 -14.44 -24.71 -24.53
C VAL A 275 -13.69 -23.37 -24.56
N PRO A 276 -14.20 -22.31 -23.90
CA PRO A 276 -13.46 -21.05 -23.75
C PRO A 276 -12.19 -21.25 -22.92
N VAL A 277 -11.06 -20.81 -23.46
CA VAL A 277 -9.78 -20.72 -22.75
C VAL A 277 -9.35 -19.26 -22.69
N VAL A 278 -8.93 -18.83 -21.50
CA VAL A 278 -8.56 -17.44 -21.22
C VAL A 278 -7.12 -17.40 -20.72
N GLU A 279 -6.22 -16.86 -21.53
CA GLU A 279 -4.86 -16.56 -21.12
C GLU A 279 -4.83 -15.23 -20.36
N ARG A 280 -4.29 -15.28 -19.14
CA ARG A 280 -4.26 -14.18 -18.18
C ARG A 280 -2.85 -13.72 -17.85
N ASP A 281 -1.82 -14.51 -18.14
CA ASP A 281 -0.44 -14.11 -17.93
C ASP A 281 -0.04 -12.96 -18.87
N ARG A 282 0.71 -11.99 -18.32
CA ARG A 282 1.07 -10.78 -19.08
C ARG A 282 2.15 -11.04 -20.13
N GLN A 283 3.04 -11.99 -19.89
CA GLN A 283 4.15 -12.32 -20.79
C GLN A 283 3.65 -13.21 -21.93
N THR A 284 2.87 -14.25 -21.62
CA THR A 284 2.27 -15.12 -22.63
C THR A 284 1.35 -14.34 -23.58
N LEU A 285 0.66 -13.30 -23.08
CA LEU A 285 -0.16 -12.43 -23.93
C LEU A 285 0.64 -11.81 -25.09
N LEU A 286 1.81 -11.24 -24.81
CA LEU A 286 2.67 -10.64 -25.85
C LEU A 286 3.14 -11.67 -26.89
N ALA A 287 3.36 -12.93 -26.47
CA ALA A 287 3.87 -13.97 -27.35
C ALA A 287 2.81 -14.57 -28.28
N ARG A 288 1.52 -14.47 -27.93
CA ARG A 288 0.44 -15.23 -28.56
C ARG A 288 -0.70 -14.42 -29.18
N ARG A 289 -0.81 -13.12 -28.90
CA ARG A 289 -1.93 -12.26 -29.35
C ARG A 289 -2.17 -12.24 -30.86
N ASP A 290 -1.13 -12.52 -31.64
CA ASP A 290 -1.14 -12.51 -33.10
C ASP A 290 -1.41 -13.90 -33.72
N GLU A 291 -1.58 -14.94 -32.89
CA GLU A 291 -1.95 -16.30 -33.34
C GLU A 291 -3.41 -16.36 -33.86
N PRO A 292 -3.69 -17.12 -34.93
CA PRO A 292 -5.04 -17.29 -35.45
C PRO A 292 -6.04 -17.84 -34.41
N GLY A 293 -7.24 -17.25 -34.36
CA GLY A 293 -8.33 -17.64 -33.47
C GLY A 293 -8.24 -17.07 -32.05
N GLN A 294 -7.28 -16.18 -31.77
CA GLN A 294 -7.18 -15.47 -30.50
C GLN A 294 -7.80 -14.07 -30.58
N VAL A 295 -8.46 -13.64 -29.50
CA VAL A 295 -9.09 -12.32 -29.38
C VAL A 295 -8.55 -11.62 -28.14
N GLN A 296 -7.82 -10.52 -28.33
CA GLN A 296 -7.36 -9.68 -27.22
C GLN A 296 -8.48 -8.73 -26.82
N VAL A 297 -8.93 -8.84 -25.58
CA VAL A 297 -9.94 -7.95 -25.02
C VAL A 297 -9.34 -7.20 -23.83
N PHE A 298 -9.40 -5.88 -23.89
CA PHE A 298 -9.06 -5.02 -22.75
C PHE A 298 -10.30 -4.79 -21.90
N LEU A 299 -10.23 -5.18 -20.63
CA LEU A 299 -11.28 -4.96 -19.65
C LEU A 299 -10.90 -3.76 -18.77
N GLU A 300 -11.66 -2.68 -18.86
CA GLU A 300 -11.55 -1.53 -17.98
C GLU A 300 -12.58 -1.60 -16.86
N THR A 301 -12.17 -1.38 -15.61
CA THR A 301 -13.09 -1.06 -14.51
C THR A 301 -13.23 0.45 -14.32
N ILE A 302 -14.43 0.97 -14.50
CA ILE A 302 -14.85 2.32 -14.11
C ILE A 302 -15.59 2.21 -12.76
N ALA A 303 -15.05 2.88 -11.73
CA ALA A 303 -15.67 2.98 -10.42
C ALA A 303 -15.94 4.45 -10.06
N PRO A 304 -16.94 4.74 -9.22
CA PRO A 304 -17.10 6.08 -8.65
C PRO A 304 -15.82 6.49 -7.87
N PRO A 305 -15.51 7.80 -7.76
CA PRO A 305 -14.45 8.26 -6.87
C PRO A 305 -14.77 7.87 -5.43
N PRO A 306 -13.82 7.31 -4.65
CA PRO A 306 -14.06 6.92 -3.27
C PRO A 306 -14.48 8.12 -2.43
N VAL A 307 -15.45 7.92 -1.54
CA VAL A 307 -15.94 8.97 -0.66
C VAL A 307 -15.01 9.12 0.54
N LEU A 308 -14.63 10.34 0.86
CA LEU A 308 -14.01 10.69 2.15
C LEU A 308 -15.03 11.47 2.97
N LEU A 309 -15.61 10.82 3.99
CA LEU A 309 -16.43 11.48 5.00
C LEU A 309 -15.51 12.08 6.07
N LEU A 310 -15.46 13.40 6.13
CA LEU A 310 -14.62 14.15 7.04
C LEU A 310 -15.48 14.79 8.13
N PHE A 311 -15.41 14.24 9.33
CA PHE A 311 -16.11 14.78 10.50
C PHE A 311 -15.22 15.78 11.23
N GLY A 312 -15.68 17.02 11.33
CA GLY A 312 -14.91 18.16 11.80
C GLY A 312 -14.52 19.08 10.65
N ALA A 313 -15.04 20.31 10.68
CA ALA A 313 -14.75 21.37 9.73
C ALA A 313 -13.76 22.39 10.33
N GLY A 314 -12.73 21.92 11.06
CA GLY A 314 -11.70 22.78 11.65
C GLY A 314 -10.89 23.60 10.64
N HIS A 315 -9.83 24.27 11.09
CA HIS A 315 -8.90 24.94 10.15
C HIS A 315 -7.99 23.92 9.44
N ASP A 316 -7.71 22.82 10.13
CA ASP A 316 -6.96 21.64 9.69
C ASP A 316 -7.72 20.76 8.68
N ALA A 317 -9.05 20.74 8.73
CA ALA A 317 -9.88 20.06 7.74
C ALA A 317 -9.75 20.65 6.32
N VAL A 318 -9.35 21.93 6.19
CA VAL A 318 -9.24 22.63 4.90
C VAL A 318 -8.13 22.06 4.02
N PRO A 319 -6.85 21.98 4.45
CA PRO A 319 -5.80 21.36 3.64
C PRO A 319 -6.05 19.87 3.41
N LEU A 320 -6.63 19.13 4.37
CA LEU A 320 -7.02 17.73 4.13
C LEU A 320 -8.05 17.61 3.00
N THR A 321 -9.06 18.49 2.98
CA THR A 321 -10.06 18.53 1.90
C THR A 321 -9.42 18.82 0.54
N GLU A 322 -8.51 19.79 0.44
CA GLU A 322 -7.81 20.13 -0.81
C GLU A 322 -6.95 18.96 -1.31
N VAL A 323 -6.09 18.40 -0.45
CA VAL A 323 -5.16 17.31 -0.83
C VAL A 323 -5.92 16.03 -1.16
N ALA A 324 -6.98 15.67 -0.40
CA ALA A 324 -7.79 14.49 -0.68
C ALA A 324 -8.58 14.63 -2.00
N ALA A 325 -9.17 15.81 -2.26
CA ALA A 325 -9.86 16.07 -3.52
C ALA A 325 -8.90 16.01 -4.72
N GLN A 326 -7.69 16.59 -4.61
CA GLN A 326 -6.65 16.47 -5.63
C GLN A 326 -6.18 15.01 -5.85
N ALA A 327 -6.13 14.21 -4.79
CA ALA A 327 -5.86 12.76 -4.86
C ALA A 327 -7.03 11.93 -5.43
N GLY A 328 -8.16 12.56 -5.76
CA GLY A 328 -9.31 11.93 -6.41
C GLY A 328 -10.33 11.31 -5.45
N PHE A 329 -10.41 11.78 -4.20
CA PHE A 329 -11.52 11.45 -3.29
C PHE A 329 -12.68 12.44 -3.48
N ARG A 330 -13.92 11.93 -3.36
CA ARG A 330 -15.14 12.74 -3.27
C ARG A 330 -15.32 13.15 -1.80
N VAL A 331 -14.77 14.29 -1.41
CA VAL A 331 -14.75 14.73 0.00
C VAL A 331 -16.11 15.32 0.41
N VAL A 332 -16.69 14.81 1.49
CA VAL A 332 -17.88 15.35 2.14
C VAL A 332 -17.51 15.77 3.56
N VAL A 333 -17.64 17.07 3.86
CA VAL A 333 -17.29 17.62 5.18
C VAL A 333 -18.56 17.75 6.02
N VAL A 334 -18.52 17.30 7.27
CA VAL A 334 -19.65 17.32 8.21
C VAL A 334 -19.20 17.95 9.54
N ASP A 335 -19.92 18.96 10.01
CA ASP A 335 -19.69 19.57 11.34
C ASP A 335 -21.00 20.16 11.87
N SER A 336 -21.21 20.11 13.18
CA SER A 336 -22.45 20.63 13.81
C SER A 336 -22.46 22.15 13.98
N ARG A 337 -21.33 22.84 13.76
CA ARG A 337 -21.18 24.28 13.98
C ARG A 337 -21.41 25.05 12.66
N PRO A 338 -22.48 25.86 12.54
CA PRO A 338 -22.80 26.57 11.29
C PRO A 338 -21.71 27.51 10.80
N ALA A 339 -20.92 28.10 11.70
CA ALA A 339 -19.80 28.98 11.35
C ALA A 339 -18.62 28.23 10.69
N PHE A 340 -18.48 26.93 10.97
CA PHE A 340 -17.41 26.11 10.40
C PHE A 340 -17.89 25.36 9.14
N ALA A 341 -19.12 24.82 9.15
CA ALA A 341 -19.75 24.09 8.04
C ALA A 341 -20.18 25.01 6.87
N GLN A 342 -19.24 25.78 6.32
CA GLN A 342 -19.46 26.79 5.30
C GLN A 342 -18.78 26.40 3.98
N SER A 343 -19.55 26.26 2.89
CA SER A 343 -19.03 25.82 1.58
C SER A 343 -17.89 26.68 1.04
N HIS A 344 -17.87 27.99 1.34
CA HIS A 344 -16.80 28.89 0.91
C HIS A 344 -15.44 28.59 1.56
N ARG A 345 -15.40 27.92 2.72
CA ARG A 345 -14.16 27.46 3.37
C ARG A 345 -13.59 26.18 2.73
N PHE A 346 -14.41 25.45 1.96
CA PHE A 346 -14.06 24.17 1.36
C PHE A 346 -14.38 24.14 -0.13
N PRO A 347 -13.72 24.98 -0.98
CA PRO A 347 -14.04 25.12 -2.40
C PRO A 347 -13.80 23.85 -3.24
N ARG A 348 -13.16 22.81 -2.67
CA ARG A 348 -12.97 21.48 -3.27
C ARG A 348 -13.85 20.38 -2.68
N ALA A 349 -14.57 20.63 -1.59
CA ALA A 349 -15.49 19.64 -1.07
C ALA A 349 -16.59 19.40 -2.09
N HIS A 350 -16.95 18.13 -2.30
CA HIS A 350 -18.12 17.77 -3.09
C HIS A 350 -19.41 18.22 -2.40
N ARG A 351 -19.43 18.17 -1.06
CA ARG A 351 -20.54 18.67 -0.24
C ARG A 351 -20.04 19.08 1.14
N VAL A 352 -20.62 20.13 1.72
CA VAL A 352 -20.44 20.52 3.12
C VAL A 352 -21.81 20.44 3.79
N ILE A 353 -21.87 19.81 4.96
CA ILE A 353 -23.11 19.51 5.68
C ILE A 353 -22.99 20.09 7.10
N CYS A 354 -23.95 20.94 7.48
CA CYS A 354 -24.12 21.38 8.85
C CYS A 354 -25.10 20.42 9.53
N ALA A 355 -24.60 19.50 10.35
CA ALA A 355 -25.41 18.45 10.98
C ALA A 355 -24.77 17.97 12.29
N TYR A 356 -25.62 17.58 13.25
CA TYR A 356 -25.21 16.92 14.49
C TYR A 356 -24.91 15.43 14.28
N PRO A 357 -24.09 14.79 15.13
CA PRO A 357 -23.72 13.37 15.00
C PRO A 357 -24.90 12.41 14.83
N GLU A 358 -26.02 12.66 15.51
CA GLU A 358 -27.27 11.92 15.43
C GLU A 358 -28.01 12.07 14.09
N GLU A 359 -27.78 13.15 13.35
CA GLU A 359 -28.38 13.42 12.03
C GLU A 359 -27.55 12.82 10.87
N VAL A 360 -26.31 12.40 11.15
CA VAL A 360 -25.37 11.85 10.15
C VAL A 360 -25.98 10.76 9.28
N PRO A 361 -26.68 9.72 9.81
CA PRO A 361 -27.26 8.65 8.98
C PRO A 361 -28.34 9.13 7.99
N ALA A 362 -28.98 10.28 8.24
CA ALA A 362 -29.96 10.86 7.32
C ALA A 362 -29.30 11.63 6.15
N HIS A 363 -28.01 11.96 6.26
CA HIS A 363 -27.29 12.78 5.30
C HIS A 363 -26.23 12.03 4.49
N VAL A 364 -25.59 11.00 5.05
CA VAL A 364 -24.49 10.26 4.39
C VAL A 364 -24.72 8.75 4.43
N THR A 365 -24.57 8.11 3.27
CA THR A 365 -24.45 6.65 3.17
C THR A 365 -23.01 6.26 3.47
N VAL A 366 -22.81 5.17 4.21
CA VAL A 366 -21.49 4.57 4.48
C VAL A 366 -21.48 3.16 3.92
N ASP A 367 -20.52 2.89 3.04
CA ASP A 367 -20.37 1.63 2.29
C ASP A 367 -18.92 1.09 2.32
N ALA A 368 -18.69 -0.03 1.64
CA ALA A 368 -17.39 -0.70 1.56
C ALA A 368 -16.30 0.07 0.78
N ASP A 369 -16.61 1.21 0.17
CA ASP A 369 -15.64 2.12 -0.48
C ASP A 369 -15.53 3.48 0.24
N THR A 370 -16.27 3.66 1.32
CA THR A 370 -16.27 4.87 2.14
C THR A 370 -15.07 4.90 3.09
N TYR A 371 -14.35 6.01 3.08
CA TYR A 371 -13.28 6.34 4.02
C TYR A 371 -13.82 7.36 5.01
N VAL A 372 -13.59 7.16 6.30
CA VAL A 372 -13.98 8.09 7.36
C VAL A 372 -12.74 8.67 8.03
N VAL A 373 -12.73 9.97 8.28
CA VAL A 373 -11.76 10.63 9.17
C VAL A 373 -12.51 11.48 10.19
N VAL A 374 -12.22 11.26 11.46
CA VAL A 374 -12.81 11.97 12.62
C VAL A 374 -11.77 12.91 13.21
N MET A 375 -12.03 14.21 13.12
CA MET A 375 -11.16 15.30 13.59
C MET A 375 -11.96 16.51 14.11
N THR A 376 -13.01 16.29 14.90
CA THR A 376 -13.79 17.42 15.46
C THR A 376 -13.03 18.20 16.55
N HIS A 377 -11.93 17.62 17.05
CA HIS A 377 -11.19 18.00 18.26
C HIS A 377 -11.97 17.91 19.57
N ASN A 378 -13.26 17.56 19.55
CA ASN A 378 -14.11 17.42 20.74
C ASN A 378 -14.40 15.94 21.08
N PHE A 379 -14.02 15.51 22.29
CA PHE A 379 -14.15 14.12 22.74
C PHE A 379 -15.59 13.59 22.68
N HIS A 380 -16.57 14.40 23.09
CA HIS A 380 -17.97 13.99 23.10
C HIS A 380 -18.56 13.91 21.69
N HIS A 381 -18.19 14.84 20.80
CA HIS A 381 -18.62 14.80 19.40
C HIS A 381 -18.01 13.59 18.68
N ASP A 382 -16.70 13.36 18.81
CA ASP A 382 -16.04 12.18 18.22
C ASP A 382 -16.70 10.87 18.70
N THR A 383 -16.96 10.76 20.02
CA THR A 383 -17.66 9.60 20.60
C THR A 383 -19.06 9.43 20.02
N ALA A 384 -19.84 10.51 19.86
CA ALA A 384 -21.18 10.45 19.30
C ALA A 384 -21.18 10.07 17.81
N ILE A 385 -20.22 10.59 17.02
CA ILE A 385 -20.01 10.18 15.62
C ILE A 385 -19.68 8.69 15.56
N LEU A 386 -18.76 8.24 16.40
CA LEU A 386 -18.34 6.84 16.45
C LEU A 386 -19.52 5.92 16.82
N ARG A 387 -20.36 6.25 17.81
CA ARG A 387 -21.60 5.49 18.07
C ARG A 387 -22.52 5.38 16.85
N ALA A 388 -22.64 6.44 16.05
CA ALA A 388 -23.51 6.44 14.88
C ALA A 388 -22.97 5.57 13.73
N ILE A 389 -21.64 5.46 13.57
CA ILE A 389 -21.02 4.76 12.44
C ILE A 389 -20.37 3.41 12.78
N TRP A 390 -20.13 3.07 14.05
CA TRP A 390 -19.32 1.91 14.44
C TRP A 390 -19.88 0.60 13.86
N GLY A 391 -19.00 -0.22 13.27
CA GLY A 391 -19.37 -1.50 12.65
C GLY A 391 -20.11 -1.39 11.32
N GLN A 392 -20.39 -0.19 10.80
CA GLN A 392 -20.86 -0.02 9.42
C GLN A 392 -19.78 -0.45 8.41
N ALA A 393 -20.16 -0.58 7.14
CA ALA A 393 -19.35 -1.22 6.11
C ALA A 393 -18.05 -0.50 5.70
N TYR A 394 -17.71 0.66 6.29
CA TYR A 394 -16.59 1.52 5.87
C TYR A 394 -15.28 0.77 5.66
N ARG A 395 -14.49 1.26 4.71
CA ARG A 395 -13.18 0.72 4.33
C ARG A 395 -12.06 1.11 5.28
N TYR A 396 -12.21 2.25 5.95
CA TYR A 396 -11.18 2.91 6.74
C TYR A 396 -11.83 3.88 7.73
N LEU A 397 -11.32 3.91 8.96
CA LEU A 397 -11.70 4.85 10.00
C LEU A 397 -10.44 5.46 10.64
N GLY A 398 -10.15 6.70 10.29
CA GLY A 398 -9.08 7.49 10.88
C GLY A 398 -9.57 8.35 12.04
N ILE A 399 -8.83 8.42 13.15
CA ILE A 399 -9.11 9.35 14.26
C ILE A 399 -7.88 10.26 14.49
N LEU A 400 -8.09 11.57 14.41
CA LEU A 400 -7.06 12.56 14.71
C LEU A 400 -6.90 12.74 16.22
N GLY A 401 -5.67 12.49 16.70
CA GLY A 401 -5.29 12.68 18.09
C GLY A 401 -4.36 11.59 18.60
N PRO A 402 -3.86 11.72 19.84
CA PRO A 402 -3.01 10.71 20.47
C PRO A 402 -3.81 9.46 20.85
N TRP A 403 -3.15 8.30 20.90
CA TRP A 403 -3.81 6.99 21.13
C TRP A 403 -4.64 6.95 22.41
N GLU A 404 -4.17 7.57 23.49
CA GLU A 404 -4.82 7.62 24.81
C GLU A 404 -6.18 8.34 24.77
N ARG A 405 -6.43 9.19 23.76
CA ARG A 405 -7.76 9.77 23.50
C ARG A 405 -8.66 8.74 22.85
N THR A 406 -8.18 8.07 21.80
CA THR A 406 -8.94 7.02 21.10
C THR A 406 -9.29 5.87 22.03
N GLU A 407 -8.34 5.38 22.82
CA GLU A 407 -8.54 4.31 23.79
C GLU A 407 -9.68 4.63 24.78
N LYS A 408 -9.79 5.88 25.25
CA LYS A 408 -10.91 6.33 26.10
C LYS A 408 -12.24 6.30 25.37
N ILE A 409 -12.29 6.69 24.09
CA ILE A 409 -13.52 6.61 23.28
C ILE A 409 -13.92 5.15 23.07
N LEU A 410 -12.96 4.29 22.72
CA LEU A 410 -13.18 2.84 22.60
C LEU A 410 -13.65 2.21 23.93
N GLY A 411 -13.15 2.70 25.07
CA GLY A 411 -13.62 2.30 26.40
C GLY A 411 -15.09 2.62 26.65
N VAL A 412 -15.56 3.80 26.21
CA VAL A 412 -16.98 4.18 26.27
C VAL A 412 -17.83 3.25 25.38
N LEU A 413 -17.40 3.01 24.13
CA LEU A 413 -18.12 2.10 23.22
C LEU A 413 -18.19 0.66 23.76
N ARG A 414 -17.09 0.14 24.34
CA ARG A 414 -17.10 -1.18 25.00
C ARG A 414 -18.06 -1.22 26.19
N ALA A 415 -18.10 -0.18 27.02
CA ALA A 415 -19.03 -0.10 28.15
C ALA A 415 -20.50 -0.02 27.72
N GLU A 416 -20.77 0.48 26.51
CA GLU A 416 -22.09 0.54 25.88
C GLU A 416 -22.46 -0.73 25.08
N GLY A 417 -21.57 -1.73 25.04
CA GLY A 417 -21.83 -3.03 24.40
C GLY A 417 -21.54 -3.10 22.90
N PHE A 418 -20.86 -2.11 22.31
CA PHE A 418 -20.41 -2.20 20.93
C PHE A 418 -19.33 -3.29 20.76
N PRO A 419 -19.33 -4.07 19.65
CA PRO A 419 -18.30 -5.05 19.34
C PRO A 419 -17.03 -4.34 18.86
N VAL A 420 -16.32 -3.68 19.78
CA VAL A 420 -15.15 -2.86 19.44
C VAL A 420 -14.04 -3.71 18.84
N ASP A 421 -13.76 -4.87 19.42
CA ASP A 421 -12.59 -5.67 19.06
C ASP A 421 -12.73 -6.37 17.68
N GLU A 422 -13.94 -6.46 17.13
CA GLU A 422 -14.23 -6.99 15.79
C GLU A 422 -13.94 -6.00 14.64
N HIS A 423 -13.78 -4.70 14.94
CA HIS A 423 -13.65 -3.63 13.94
C HIS A 423 -12.32 -2.84 14.02
N LEU A 424 -11.38 -3.30 14.85
CA LEU A 424 -10.06 -2.67 15.01
C LEU A 424 -9.15 -2.83 13.78
N ASP A 425 -9.47 -3.74 12.85
CA ASP A 425 -8.71 -3.95 11.61
C ASP A 425 -8.74 -2.74 10.66
N ARG A 426 -9.77 -1.90 10.77
CA ARG A 426 -9.97 -0.70 9.94
C ARG A 426 -9.73 0.62 10.69
N LEU A 427 -9.29 0.56 11.95
CA LEU A 427 -9.06 1.73 12.79
C LEU A 427 -7.61 2.22 12.68
N TYR A 428 -7.44 3.50 12.35
CA TYR A 428 -6.16 4.17 12.21
C TYR A 428 -6.11 5.35 13.19
N ALA A 429 -5.43 5.15 14.32
CA ALA A 429 -5.32 6.12 15.40
C ALA A 429 -3.94 6.02 16.08
N PRO A 430 -3.11 7.07 16.07
CA PRO A 430 -3.28 8.33 15.33
C PRO A 430 -3.46 8.11 13.82
N VAL A 431 -4.23 8.98 13.18
CA VAL A 431 -4.48 8.93 11.73
C VAL A 431 -3.29 9.43 10.91
N GLY A 432 -2.96 8.74 9.82
CA GLY A 432 -1.93 9.12 8.86
C GLY A 432 -0.54 8.52 9.14
N LEU A 433 0.28 8.48 8.09
CA LEU A 433 1.62 7.89 8.14
C LEU A 433 2.58 8.67 9.05
N ASP A 434 3.42 7.96 9.80
CA ASP A 434 4.54 8.59 10.49
C ASP A 434 5.61 9.08 9.50
N ILE A 435 5.50 10.36 9.17
CA ILE A 435 6.47 11.13 8.38
C ILE A 435 7.10 12.27 9.19
N GLY A 436 6.89 12.31 10.51
CA GLY A 436 7.23 13.46 11.37
C GLY A 436 6.43 14.73 11.01
N ALA A 437 5.14 14.59 10.66
CA ALA A 437 4.31 15.69 10.17
C ALA A 437 4.00 16.74 11.25
N GLU A 438 4.33 18.00 10.98
CA GLU A 438 3.97 19.14 11.81
C GLU A 438 3.01 20.12 11.10
N GLY A 439 1.96 20.55 11.80
CA GLY A 439 0.96 21.45 11.25
C GLY A 439 -0.04 20.81 10.28
N PRO A 440 -1.16 21.48 9.98
CA PRO A 440 -2.28 20.86 9.30
C PRO A 440 -2.00 20.47 7.84
N GLU A 441 -1.12 21.19 7.14
CA GLU A 441 -0.74 20.88 5.75
C GLU A 441 0.08 19.59 5.66
N GLN A 442 1.00 19.35 6.59
CA GLN A 442 1.82 18.13 6.60
C GLN A 442 1.00 16.93 7.07
N ILE A 443 0.15 17.13 8.09
CA ILE A 443 -0.79 16.11 8.58
C ILE A 443 -1.76 15.71 7.47
N ALA A 444 -2.29 16.66 6.68
CA ALA A 444 -3.10 16.36 5.50
C ALA A 444 -2.39 15.45 4.49
N VAL A 445 -1.10 15.69 4.21
CA VAL A 445 -0.29 14.82 3.35
C VAL A 445 -0.10 13.43 3.95
N ALA A 446 0.19 13.33 5.25
CA ALA A 446 0.34 12.06 5.97
C ALA A 446 -0.94 11.20 5.94
N ILE A 447 -2.10 11.83 6.17
CA ILE A 447 -3.42 11.19 6.10
C ILE A 447 -3.69 10.71 4.68
N VAL A 448 -3.58 11.57 3.66
CA VAL A 448 -3.90 11.19 2.27
C VAL A 448 -2.95 10.11 1.73
N ALA A 449 -1.67 10.12 2.14
CA ALA A 449 -0.75 9.04 1.82
C ALA A 449 -1.19 7.69 2.43
N GLU A 450 -1.72 7.68 3.66
CA GLU A 450 -2.28 6.48 4.29
C GLU A 450 -3.57 6.02 3.60
N LEU A 451 -4.52 6.93 3.33
CA LEU A 451 -5.76 6.62 2.60
C LEU A 451 -5.46 5.95 1.24
N LEU A 452 -4.47 6.47 0.50
CA LEU A 452 -4.02 5.91 -0.77
C LEU A 452 -3.31 4.55 -0.60
N ALA A 453 -2.53 4.36 0.46
CA ALA A 453 -1.90 3.08 0.77
C ALA A 453 -2.95 2.00 1.07
N VAL A 454 -3.94 2.29 1.93
CA VAL A 454 -5.06 1.40 2.25
C VAL A 454 -5.90 1.09 1.01
N ARG A 455 -6.20 2.11 0.17
CA ARG A 455 -6.89 1.93 -1.11
C ARG A 455 -6.18 0.97 -2.06
N ARG A 456 -4.84 0.95 -2.02
CA ARG A 456 -4.00 0.06 -2.83
C ARG A 456 -3.62 -1.25 -2.12
N GLY A 457 -3.96 -1.44 -0.84
CA GLY A 457 -3.48 -2.56 -0.04
C GLY A 457 -1.96 -2.59 0.13
N ALA A 458 -1.32 -1.42 0.17
CA ALA A 458 0.14 -1.25 0.22
C ALA A 458 0.66 -0.95 1.64
N ASN A 459 1.88 -1.38 1.95
CA ASN A 459 2.49 -1.26 3.29
C ASN A 459 3.07 0.13 3.65
N ALA A 460 2.87 1.16 2.81
CA ALA A 460 3.28 2.55 3.04
C ALA A 460 4.76 2.84 3.43
N GLY A 461 5.70 1.92 3.21
CA GLY A 461 7.12 2.09 3.57
C GLY A 461 8.01 2.77 2.50
N PHE A 462 9.23 3.16 2.89
CA PHE A 462 10.20 3.77 1.98
C PHE A 462 10.56 2.88 0.78
N LEU A 463 10.34 3.40 -0.44
CA LEU A 463 10.60 2.69 -1.69
C LEU A 463 12.06 2.23 -1.89
N ARG A 464 13.05 2.86 -1.22
CA ARG A 464 14.47 2.46 -1.30
C ARG A 464 14.75 1.01 -0.87
N PHE A 465 13.85 0.41 -0.08
CA PHE A 465 13.97 -0.97 0.39
C PHE A 465 13.36 -1.99 -0.58
N ARG A 466 12.63 -1.52 -1.60
CA ARG A 466 11.97 -2.37 -2.60
C ARG A 466 12.99 -2.79 -3.66
N ARG A 467 13.09 -4.10 -3.90
CA ARG A 467 13.90 -4.70 -4.98
C ARG A 467 12.94 -5.41 -5.94
N GLY A 468 12.59 -4.76 -7.04
CA GLY A 468 11.60 -5.24 -8.02
C GLY A 468 10.84 -4.08 -8.69
N PRO A 469 9.98 -4.34 -9.68
CA PRO A 469 9.22 -3.33 -10.41
C PRO A 469 8.42 -2.44 -9.45
N LEU A 470 8.34 -1.13 -9.68
CA LEU A 470 7.73 -0.19 -8.72
C LEU A 470 6.22 -0.44 -8.49
N HIS A 471 5.52 -0.89 -9.53
CA HIS A 471 4.05 -0.89 -9.56
C HIS A 471 3.40 -2.25 -9.28
N GLU A 472 4.18 -3.32 -9.08
CA GLU A 472 3.61 -4.61 -8.63
C GLU A 472 3.10 -4.46 -7.21
N ILE A 473 1.79 -4.40 -7.03
CA ILE A 473 1.25 -4.35 -5.68
C ILE A 473 1.48 -5.74 -5.07
N HIS A 474 2.58 -5.90 -4.33
CA HIS A 474 2.57 -6.78 -3.16
C HIS A 474 1.48 -6.21 -2.27
N ARG A 475 0.24 -6.68 -2.49
CA ARG A 475 -0.84 -6.52 -1.53
C ARG A 475 -0.23 -6.98 -0.21
N ALA A 476 -0.57 -6.33 0.89
CA ALA A 476 -0.33 -6.88 2.21
C ALA A 476 -1.02 -8.26 2.24
N GLY A 477 -0.27 -9.30 1.85
CA GLY A 477 -0.80 -10.64 1.75
C GLY A 477 -1.26 -11.05 3.13
N GLN A 478 -2.21 -11.99 3.18
CA GLN A 478 -2.35 -12.79 4.38
C GLN A 478 -0.94 -13.18 4.84
N PRO A 479 -0.56 -12.91 6.10
CA PRO A 479 0.78 -13.20 6.57
C PRO A 479 1.13 -14.63 6.19
N ALA A 480 2.31 -14.84 5.58
CA ALA A 480 2.64 -16.16 5.07
C ALA A 480 2.57 -17.13 6.26
N PRO A 481 1.66 -18.13 6.23
CA PRO A 481 1.46 -19.00 7.38
C PRO A 481 2.78 -19.73 7.63
N TRP A 482 3.12 -19.99 8.88
CA TRP A 482 4.38 -20.65 9.22
C TRP A 482 4.59 -21.94 8.40
N ALA A 483 3.53 -22.68 8.10
CA ALA A 483 3.55 -23.87 7.25
C ALA A 483 4.08 -23.68 5.82
N ALA A 484 4.10 -22.46 5.27
CA ALA A 484 4.66 -22.13 3.96
C ALA A 484 6.18 -21.89 3.98
N LEU A 485 6.81 -21.84 5.16
CA LEU A 485 8.26 -21.74 5.30
C LEU A 485 8.90 -23.13 5.43
N ALA A 486 10.11 -23.27 4.89
CA ALA A 486 10.89 -24.50 5.03
C ALA A 486 11.11 -24.85 6.51
N GLU A 487 10.90 -26.12 6.84
CA GLU A 487 11.16 -26.68 8.17
C GLU A 487 12.53 -27.36 8.19
N ASP A 488 13.30 -27.11 9.24
CA ASP A 488 14.49 -27.90 9.59
C ASP A 488 14.41 -28.40 11.04
N SER A 489 15.30 -29.34 11.37
CA SER A 489 15.41 -29.93 12.70
C SER A 489 16.84 -29.76 13.21
N PRO A 490 17.17 -28.61 13.84
CA PRO A 490 18.54 -28.29 14.24
C PRO A 490 19.03 -29.12 15.44
N TYR A 491 18.11 -29.69 16.24
CA TYR A 491 18.41 -30.52 17.40
C TYR A 491 17.35 -31.63 17.55
N PRO A 492 17.66 -32.78 18.18
CA PRO A 492 16.70 -33.84 18.44
C PRO A 492 15.45 -33.32 19.17
N GLY A 493 14.26 -33.59 18.61
CA GLY A 493 12.99 -33.13 19.18
C GLY A 493 12.68 -31.64 18.99
N VAL A 494 13.49 -30.89 18.21
CA VAL A 494 13.23 -29.48 17.89
C VAL A 494 12.99 -29.32 16.40
N ARG A 495 11.80 -28.87 16.01
CA ARG A 495 11.51 -28.38 14.65
C ARG A 495 11.58 -26.87 14.61
N ARG A 496 12.06 -26.30 13.51
CA ARG A 496 12.29 -24.86 13.35
C ARG A 496 11.84 -24.42 11.96
N ARG A 497 11.21 -23.25 11.89
CA ARG A 497 10.95 -22.52 10.64
C ARG A 497 11.46 -21.09 10.77
N ARG A 498 12.23 -20.62 9.78
CA ARG A 498 12.97 -19.36 9.83
C ARG A 498 12.51 -18.38 8.76
N PHE A 499 12.39 -17.11 9.12
CA PHE A 499 12.17 -15.98 8.24
C PHE A 499 13.16 -14.87 8.54
N ASP A 500 13.95 -14.49 7.53
CA ASP A 500 14.87 -13.37 7.62
C ASP A 500 14.25 -12.11 7.01
N GLY A 501 13.84 -11.18 7.88
CA GLY A 501 13.38 -9.87 7.50
C GLY A 501 14.53 -8.91 7.16
N GLY A 502 14.18 -7.67 6.81
CA GLY A 502 15.17 -6.63 6.50
C GLY A 502 15.96 -6.13 7.73
N GLN A 503 15.40 -6.24 8.93
CA GLN A 503 15.97 -5.70 10.18
C GLN A 503 15.99 -6.70 11.35
N PHE A 504 15.27 -7.82 11.24
CA PHE A 504 15.14 -8.85 12.27
C PHE A 504 15.14 -10.24 11.62
N THR A 505 15.39 -11.29 12.41
CA THR A 505 15.07 -12.67 12.03
C THR A 505 13.98 -13.18 12.96
N ALA A 506 12.90 -13.73 12.41
CA ALA A 506 11.84 -14.39 13.17
C ALA A 506 11.95 -15.91 12.97
N VAL A 507 11.86 -16.66 14.05
CA VAL A 507 12.06 -18.11 14.07
C VAL A 507 10.97 -18.74 14.91
N ARG A 508 10.11 -19.56 14.30
CA ARG A 508 9.15 -20.36 15.05
C ARG A 508 9.78 -21.71 15.36
N TYR A 509 9.70 -22.08 16.62
CA TYR A 509 10.18 -23.33 17.15
C TYR A 509 9.01 -24.19 17.64
N GLU A 510 9.10 -25.49 17.40
CA GLU A 510 8.19 -26.49 17.96
C GLU A 510 9.05 -27.56 18.65
N PHE A 511 8.94 -27.64 19.97
CA PHE A 511 9.72 -28.54 20.82
C PHE A 511 8.84 -29.71 21.26
N ALA A 512 9.34 -30.93 21.08
CA ALA A 512 8.79 -32.14 21.69
C ALA A 512 8.88 -32.07 23.23
N PRO A 513 8.08 -32.87 23.96
CA PRO A 513 8.17 -33.00 25.41
C PRO A 513 9.61 -33.15 25.93
N GLY A 514 10.02 -32.25 26.83
CA GLY A 514 11.36 -32.26 27.42
C GLY A 514 12.53 -31.90 26.49
N ALA A 515 12.29 -31.57 25.22
CA ALA A 515 13.34 -31.16 24.29
C ALA A 515 14.04 -29.87 24.77
N ARG A 516 15.32 -29.73 24.44
CA ARG A 516 16.18 -28.65 24.93
C ARG A 516 16.94 -27.97 23.82
N PHE A 517 17.04 -26.65 23.93
CA PHE A 517 18.02 -25.84 23.23
C PHE A 517 19.18 -25.55 24.20
N PRO A 518 20.43 -25.87 23.82
CA PRO A 518 21.58 -25.73 24.72
C PRO A 518 21.85 -24.26 25.08
N LEU A 519 22.59 -24.07 26.18
CA LEU A 519 23.01 -22.74 26.61
C LEU A 519 23.94 -22.11 25.56
N HIS A 520 23.58 -20.92 25.11
CA HIS A 520 24.30 -20.19 24.06
C HIS A 520 24.16 -18.67 24.28
N HIS A 521 24.98 -17.89 23.58
CA HIS A 521 24.85 -16.43 23.56
C HIS A 521 25.03 -15.93 22.13
N HIS A 522 24.51 -14.74 21.85
CA HIS A 522 24.64 -14.08 20.56
C HIS A 522 24.55 -12.55 20.76
N PRO A 523 25.10 -11.73 19.83
CA PRO A 523 25.12 -10.27 19.98
C PRO A 523 23.79 -9.61 19.61
N GLU A 524 22.83 -10.37 19.08
CA GLU A 524 21.46 -9.87 18.88
C GLU A 524 20.70 -9.82 20.21
N GLU A 525 19.77 -8.89 20.36
CA GLU A 525 18.71 -9.02 21.36
C GLU A 525 17.69 -10.05 20.92
N GLN A 526 16.98 -10.66 21.87
CA GLN A 526 16.00 -11.71 21.62
C GLN A 526 14.70 -11.48 22.38
N LEU A 527 13.56 -11.70 21.71
CA LEU A 527 12.23 -11.77 22.32
C LEU A 527 11.63 -13.15 22.04
N VAL A 528 11.26 -13.87 23.09
CA VAL A 528 10.53 -15.15 23.03
C VAL A 528 9.06 -14.88 23.35
N ILE A 529 8.15 -15.38 22.51
CA ILE A 529 6.69 -15.32 22.69
C ILE A 529 6.15 -16.76 22.59
N VAL A 530 5.52 -17.26 23.65
CA VAL A 530 5.01 -18.64 23.67
C VAL A 530 3.61 -18.68 23.04
N GLU A 531 3.44 -19.52 22.03
CA GLU A 531 2.13 -19.73 21.37
C GLU A 531 1.33 -20.83 22.06
N THR A 532 1.97 -21.97 22.35
CA THR A 532 1.32 -23.15 22.96
C THR A 532 2.27 -23.90 23.90
N GLY A 533 1.69 -24.63 24.85
CA GLY A 533 2.44 -25.39 25.85
C GLY A 533 3.10 -24.52 26.92
N ASP A 534 4.18 -25.02 27.49
CA ASP A 534 5.00 -24.30 28.46
C ASP A 534 6.49 -24.62 28.31
N LEU A 535 7.34 -23.66 28.64
CA LEU A 535 8.80 -23.81 28.59
C LEU A 535 9.47 -23.14 29.78
N ILE A 536 10.69 -23.58 30.10
CA ILE A 536 11.60 -22.91 31.02
C ILE A 536 12.65 -22.20 30.16
N LEU A 537 12.67 -20.87 30.25
CA LEU A 537 13.74 -20.03 29.70
C LEU A 537 14.75 -19.78 30.82
N GLN A 538 16.02 -20.08 30.55
CA GLN A 538 17.16 -19.63 31.36
C GLN A 538 17.78 -18.42 30.69
N ASN A 539 17.97 -17.32 31.44
CA ASN A 539 18.69 -16.11 31.04
C ASN A 539 19.76 -15.81 32.11
N GLY A 540 21.03 -16.12 31.82
CA GLY A 540 22.11 -16.11 32.80
C GLY A 540 21.84 -17.10 33.93
N ASP A 541 21.87 -16.60 35.17
CA ASP A 541 21.57 -17.36 36.38
C ASP A 541 20.06 -17.41 36.71
N GLU A 542 19.24 -16.60 36.02
CA GLU A 542 17.79 -16.54 36.25
C GLU A 542 17.05 -17.56 35.36
N THR A 543 16.00 -18.17 35.92
CA THR A 543 15.11 -19.08 35.18
C THR A 543 13.65 -18.69 35.37
N ALA A 544 12.88 -18.76 34.30
CA ALA A 544 11.46 -18.46 34.33
C ALA A 544 10.66 -19.46 33.50
N ARG A 545 9.50 -19.85 34.04
CA ARG A 545 8.54 -20.71 33.35
C ARG A 545 7.52 -19.85 32.61
N LEU A 546 7.53 -19.94 31.29
CA LEU A 546 6.62 -19.22 30.39
C LEU A 546 5.56 -20.20 29.86
N ARG A 547 4.33 -19.72 29.70
CA ARG A 547 3.18 -20.45 29.15
C ARG A 547 2.63 -19.71 27.92
N ALA A 548 1.77 -20.36 27.15
CA ALA A 548 1.04 -19.74 26.05
C ALA A 548 0.49 -18.33 26.40
N GLY A 549 0.91 -17.31 25.64
CA GLY A 549 0.59 -15.89 25.86
C GLY A 549 1.63 -15.08 26.65
N ASP A 550 2.56 -15.75 27.35
CA ASP A 550 3.69 -15.08 28.01
C ASP A 550 4.80 -14.74 27.01
N ALA A 551 5.55 -13.67 27.30
CA ALA A 551 6.73 -13.27 26.56
C ALA A 551 7.89 -12.87 27.48
N ALA A 552 9.11 -13.12 27.03
CA ALA A 552 10.34 -12.78 27.75
C ALA A 552 11.42 -12.25 26.80
N TRP A 553 12.13 -11.22 27.26
CA TRP A 553 13.26 -10.61 26.55
C TRP A 553 14.58 -11.12 27.11
N THR A 554 15.55 -11.36 26.23
CA THR A 554 16.93 -11.70 26.57
C THR A 554 17.85 -10.62 25.96
N PRO A 555 18.60 -9.87 26.79
CA PRO A 555 19.53 -8.86 26.31
C PRO A 555 20.68 -9.44 25.48
N SER A 556 21.28 -8.60 24.64
CA SER A 556 22.47 -8.92 23.83
C SER A 556 23.59 -9.52 24.70
N GLY A 557 24.19 -10.62 24.23
CA GLY A 557 25.34 -11.27 24.86
C GLY A 557 25.04 -12.12 26.09
N VAL A 558 23.83 -12.08 26.65
CA VAL A 558 23.45 -12.88 27.83
C VAL A 558 23.37 -14.38 27.46
N PRO A 559 24.07 -15.29 28.15
CA PRO A 559 23.92 -16.73 27.95
C PRO A 559 22.51 -17.21 28.28
N HIS A 560 21.86 -17.96 27.41
CA HIS A 560 20.49 -18.41 27.59
C HIS A 560 20.19 -19.75 26.92
N GLY A 561 19.15 -20.43 27.40
CA GLY A 561 18.75 -21.77 26.97
C GLY A 561 17.27 -22.00 27.22
N ILE A 562 16.66 -22.94 26.49
CA ILE A 562 15.22 -23.22 26.55
C ILE A 562 15.00 -24.72 26.75
N THR A 563 14.17 -25.09 27.72
CA THR A 563 13.70 -26.47 27.93
C THR A 563 12.18 -26.51 27.84
N ALA A 564 11.61 -27.34 26.99
CA ALA A 564 10.17 -27.51 26.90
C ALA A 564 9.60 -28.34 28.06
N GLY A 565 8.38 -28.02 28.47
CA GLY A 565 7.63 -28.74 29.49
C GLY A 565 7.16 -30.14 29.04
N PRO A 566 6.42 -30.85 29.91
CA PRO A 566 5.97 -32.23 29.64
C PRO A 566 5.02 -32.38 28.44
N ALA A 567 4.39 -31.30 27.99
CA ALA A 567 3.51 -31.29 26.83
C ALA A 567 4.21 -30.85 25.52
N GLY A 568 5.50 -30.50 25.59
CA GLY A 568 6.17 -29.74 24.53
C GLY A 568 5.76 -28.26 24.54
N ALA A 569 6.25 -27.50 23.56
CA ALA A 569 5.90 -26.08 23.38
C ALA A 569 6.06 -25.62 21.93
N ALA A 570 5.24 -24.68 21.49
CA ALA A 570 5.49 -23.88 20.29
C ALA A 570 5.68 -22.41 20.67
N PHE A 571 6.68 -21.76 20.10
CA PHE A 571 7.01 -20.36 20.40
C PHE A 571 7.67 -19.65 19.22
N VAL A 572 7.46 -18.34 19.14
CA VAL A 572 8.15 -17.46 18.20
C VAL A 572 9.31 -16.77 18.91
N ASN A 573 10.47 -16.80 18.28
CA ASN A 573 11.68 -16.11 18.69
C ASN A 573 11.98 -15.01 17.66
N ILE A 574 12.08 -13.76 18.10
CA ILE A 574 12.42 -12.60 17.27
C ILE A 574 13.78 -12.08 17.73
N VAL A 575 14.75 -12.00 16.82
CA VAL A 575 16.10 -11.49 17.11
C VAL A 575 16.43 -10.25 16.28
N VAL A 576 17.05 -9.26 16.94
CA VAL A 576 17.33 -7.92 16.40
C VAL A 576 18.75 -7.50 16.79
N PRO A 577 19.61 -7.04 15.86
CA PRO A 577 19.37 -6.92 14.41
C PRO A 577 19.24 -8.29 13.73
N ARG A 578 18.94 -8.29 12.42
CA ARG A 578 18.86 -9.54 11.62
C ARG A 578 20.12 -10.40 11.81
N ARG A 579 19.93 -11.63 12.27
CA ARG A 579 21.01 -12.58 12.56
C ARG A 579 21.68 -13.06 11.27
N GLN A 580 22.96 -12.76 11.12
CA GLN A 580 23.74 -13.08 9.90
C GLN A 580 24.34 -14.50 9.89
N HIS A 581 24.45 -15.16 11.04
CA HIS A 581 25.10 -16.48 11.19
C HIS A 581 24.28 -17.38 12.14
N ASP A 582 24.39 -18.70 12.04
CA ASP A 582 23.77 -19.60 13.03
C ASP A 582 24.49 -19.55 14.40
N ILE A 583 23.77 -19.97 15.43
CA ILE A 583 24.12 -19.84 16.85
C ILE A 583 25.42 -20.60 17.20
N ARG A 584 26.29 -19.96 17.99
CA ARG A 584 27.46 -20.60 18.61
C ARG A 584 27.10 -21.13 20.00
N VAL A 585 27.22 -22.44 20.20
CA VAL A 585 26.96 -23.11 21.48
C VAL A 585 28.18 -22.99 22.40
N VAL A 586 27.96 -22.78 23.70
CA VAL A 586 29.04 -22.81 24.70
C VAL A 586 29.28 -24.27 25.11
N GLY A 587 30.52 -24.75 24.96
CA GLY A 587 30.79 -26.17 24.77
C GLY A 587 30.93 -27.04 26.02
N GLU A 588 30.74 -28.35 25.83
CA GLU A 588 31.38 -29.40 26.63
C GLU A 588 32.72 -29.80 25.98
N ALA A 589 33.65 -30.33 26.77
CA ALA A 589 35.03 -30.53 26.34
C ALA A 589 35.19 -31.64 25.28
N GLY A 590 35.64 -31.28 24.06
CA GLY A 590 36.19 -32.24 23.09
C GLY A 590 35.76 -32.04 21.64
N GLY A 591 36.53 -31.23 20.89
CA GLY A 591 36.52 -31.21 19.43
C GLY A 591 35.52 -30.25 18.79
N GLU A 592 36.04 -29.33 17.98
CA GLU A 592 35.23 -28.42 17.18
C GLU A 592 34.31 -29.19 16.22
N ARG A 593 33.00 -28.95 16.29
CA ARG A 593 32.07 -29.31 15.23
C ARG A 593 31.29 -28.07 14.80
N ARG A 594 31.55 -27.60 13.59
CA ARG A 594 30.55 -26.79 12.86
C ARG A 594 29.30 -27.66 12.69
N ALA A 595 28.12 -27.14 13.04
CA ALA A 595 26.90 -27.63 12.40
C ALA A 595 27.08 -27.47 10.88
N ALA A 596 26.79 -28.52 10.11
CA ALA A 596 27.17 -28.57 8.70
C ALA A 596 26.44 -27.50 7.89
N SER A 597 27.13 -26.39 7.62
CA SER A 597 26.70 -25.38 6.66
C SER A 597 26.74 -25.99 5.26
N ARG A 598 25.62 -26.57 4.83
CA ARG A 598 25.32 -26.61 3.39
C ARG A 598 25.15 -25.18 2.96
N GLU A 599 26.09 -24.69 2.15
CA GLU A 599 25.87 -23.49 1.36
C GLU A 599 24.60 -23.74 0.53
N LEU A 600 23.54 -22.97 0.81
CA LEU A 600 22.44 -22.85 -0.13
C LEU A 600 23.02 -22.20 -1.39
N PRO A 601 22.89 -22.83 -2.58
CA PRO A 601 23.28 -22.17 -3.81
C PRO A 601 22.55 -20.84 -3.89
N GLN A 602 23.28 -19.76 -4.17
CA GLN A 602 22.62 -18.54 -4.63
C GLN A 602 21.86 -18.92 -5.90
N GLN A 603 20.54 -19.01 -5.83
CA GLN A 603 19.70 -19.15 -7.02
C GLN A 603 19.77 -17.83 -7.81
N ALA A 604 20.83 -17.72 -8.58
CA ALA A 604 20.87 -16.82 -9.72
C ALA A 604 19.78 -17.30 -10.69
N VAL A 605 18.67 -16.56 -10.73
CA VAL A 605 17.63 -16.75 -11.74
C VAL A 605 18.19 -16.25 -13.09
N ARG A 606 18.97 -17.12 -13.74
CA ARG A 606 19.33 -17.04 -15.15
C ARG A 606 18.84 -18.33 -15.81
N GLY A 607 17.68 -18.23 -16.45
CA GLY A 607 17.20 -19.28 -17.34
C GLY A 607 17.77 -19.04 -18.73
N GLU A 608 18.71 -19.87 -19.17
CA GLU A 608 18.93 -20.15 -20.58
C GLU A 608 18.41 -21.58 -20.86
N PRO A 609 17.66 -21.82 -21.95
CA PRO A 609 17.11 -23.13 -22.26
C PRO A 609 18.14 -23.99 -23.00
N ALA A 610 18.18 -25.28 -22.68
CA ALA A 610 18.97 -26.26 -23.41
C ALA A 610 18.11 -27.49 -23.79
N GLN A 611 17.73 -27.49 -25.07
CA GLN A 611 17.43 -28.63 -25.97
C GLN A 611 16.43 -29.69 -25.51
#